data_AF-A0A1Y2CGQ1-F1
#
_entry.id   AF-A0A1Y2CGQ1-F1
#
_cell.length_a   1.000
_cell.length_b   1.000
_cell.length_c   1.000
_cell.angle_alpha   90.00
_cell.angle_beta   90.00
_cell.angle_gamma   90.00
#
_symmetry.space_group_name_H-M   'P 1'
#
loop_
_entity.id
_entity.type
_entity.pdbx_description
1 polymer ?
#
loop_
_entity_poly.entity_id
_entity_poly.type
_entity_poly.pdbx_seq_one_letter_code
_entity_poly.pdbx_strand_id
1 'polypeptide(L)'
;MSTLKEKFEAWASQNVNELPPTGILYGTVPLLAPTGGSFGVSGDCRMRPQGEIADAVINASDPALSSVPVQFVFDIVEEIKKGYTSTSPGAAALEAAKAIFHKLYSPDSVRIERTLIVLDILYKNAGIIFVNAFAIHVHLFRNFIERKETTQANVELAMRLVAEWQTVEVDKTYPLLKGSSDPLIKIHLLFDNMVKANYPFTEKHLLGIPQDRLNKLKKRGFSFGISDPTVSFSTYKDGFHTA
;
A
#
# COMPACT_ATOMS: atom_id res chain seq x y z
N MET A 1 -16.85 -30.00 7.66
CA MET A 1 -16.50 -28.64 8.09
C MET A 1 -15.73 -28.02 6.95
N SER A 2 -16.23 -26.95 6.32
CA SER A 2 -15.54 -26.32 5.18
C SER A 2 -14.38 -25.43 5.62
N THR A 3 -13.30 -25.48 4.87
CA THR A 3 -12.06 -24.72 5.14
C THR A 3 -12.27 -23.22 4.82
N LEU A 4 -11.43 -22.34 5.41
CA LEU A 4 -11.47 -20.89 5.13
C LEU A 4 -11.24 -20.57 3.63
N LYS A 5 -10.43 -21.40 2.95
CA LYS A 5 -10.22 -21.34 1.50
C LYS A 5 -11.53 -21.63 0.74
N GLU A 6 -12.25 -22.68 1.11
CA GLU A 6 -13.55 -23.02 0.49
C GLU A 6 -14.61 -21.95 0.75
N LYS A 7 -14.59 -21.31 1.93
CA LYS A 7 -15.49 -20.18 2.24
C LYS A 7 -15.16 -18.93 1.42
N PHE A 8 -13.88 -18.70 1.14
CA PHE A 8 -13.43 -17.60 0.29
C PHE A 8 -13.73 -17.85 -1.19
N GLU A 9 -13.50 -19.07 -1.67
CA GLU A 9 -13.83 -19.49 -3.04
C GLU A 9 -15.35 -19.48 -3.28
N ALA A 10 -16.15 -19.97 -2.32
CA ALA A 10 -17.61 -19.89 -2.39
C ALA A 10 -18.13 -18.44 -2.36
N TRP A 11 -17.50 -17.56 -1.59
CA TRP A 11 -17.82 -16.12 -1.59
C TRP A 11 -17.44 -15.46 -2.92
N ALA A 12 -16.27 -15.79 -3.48
CA ALA A 12 -15.85 -15.30 -4.79
C ALA A 12 -16.82 -15.76 -5.89
N SER A 13 -17.24 -17.03 -5.89
CA SER A 13 -18.19 -17.57 -6.88
C SER A 13 -19.59 -16.95 -6.79
N GLN A 14 -20.05 -16.54 -5.59
CA GLN A 14 -21.36 -15.92 -5.40
C GLN A 14 -21.39 -14.42 -5.73
N ASN A 15 -20.26 -13.72 -5.61
CA ASN A 15 -20.20 -12.27 -5.75
C ASN A 15 -19.58 -11.79 -7.09
N VAL A 16 -19.16 -12.71 -7.97
CA VAL A 16 -18.69 -12.38 -9.33
C VAL A 16 -19.82 -11.91 -10.25
N ASN A 17 -21.08 -12.19 -9.93
CA ASN A 17 -22.26 -11.76 -10.71
C ASN A 17 -22.93 -10.46 -10.21
N GLU A 18 -22.43 -9.84 -9.13
CA GLU A 18 -22.94 -8.54 -8.63
C GLU A 18 -22.02 -7.35 -8.99
N LEU A 19 -21.00 -7.58 -9.82
CA LEU A 19 -20.35 -6.49 -10.54
C LEU A 19 -21.26 -6.10 -11.72
N PRO A 20 -21.58 -4.80 -11.91
CA PRO A 20 -22.33 -4.38 -13.09
C PRO A 20 -21.59 -4.86 -14.34
N PRO A 21 -22.32 -5.25 -15.40
CA PRO A 21 -21.72 -5.84 -16.58
C PRO A 21 -20.70 -4.87 -17.13
N THR A 22 -19.42 -5.24 -17.05
CA THR A 22 -18.33 -4.54 -17.73
C THR A 22 -18.42 -4.83 -19.22
N GLY A 23 -19.47 -4.32 -19.86
CA GLY A 23 -19.38 -3.85 -21.22
C GLY A 23 -18.91 -2.41 -21.14
N ILE A 24 -17.60 -2.19 -21.32
CA ILE A 24 -16.98 -1.01 -21.96
C ILE A 24 -15.48 -1.32 -22.02
N LEU A 25 -15.07 -1.70 -23.22
CA LEU A 25 -13.86 -1.34 -23.94
C LEU A 25 -12.65 -0.92 -23.10
N TYR A 26 -11.54 -1.62 -23.32
CA TYR A 26 -10.19 -1.07 -23.20
C TYR A 26 -10.13 0.25 -23.97
N GLY A 27 -10.45 1.34 -23.28
CA GLY A 27 -10.25 2.70 -23.72
C GLY A 27 -8.78 3.04 -23.53
N THR A 28 -7.99 2.78 -24.57
CA THR A 28 -6.78 3.54 -24.87
C THR A 28 -7.12 5.03 -24.74
N VAL A 29 -6.75 5.64 -23.62
CA VAL A 29 -6.53 7.08 -23.59
C VAL A 29 -5.16 7.30 -24.23
N PRO A 30 -5.04 8.11 -25.29
CA PRO A 30 -3.75 8.39 -25.87
C PRO A 30 -2.95 9.23 -24.88
N LEU A 31 -2.00 8.59 -24.20
CA LEU A 31 -0.75 9.25 -23.88
C LEU A 31 -0.22 9.77 -25.22
N LEU A 32 -0.20 11.09 -25.39
CA LEU A 32 0.44 11.73 -26.53
C LEU A 32 1.87 11.16 -26.63
N ALA A 33 2.06 10.35 -27.66
CA ALA A 33 3.30 9.63 -27.90
C ALA A 33 4.42 10.61 -28.24
N PRO A 34 5.61 10.49 -27.62
CA PRO A 34 6.84 10.46 -28.39
C PRO A 34 6.93 9.07 -29.02
N THR A 35 7.07 9.06 -30.33
CA THR A 35 7.29 7.88 -31.17
C THR A 35 8.37 6.95 -30.60
N GLY A 36 8.04 5.67 -30.45
CA GLY A 36 9.01 4.58 -30.36
C GLY A 36 9.43 4.19 -28.94
N GLY A 37 8.65 3.33 -28.29
CA GLY A 37 9.05 2.66 -27.05
C GLY A 37 7.91 1.88 -26.43
N SER A 38 7.95 0.56 -26.55
CA SER A 38 7.05 -0.37 -25.86
C SER A 38 7.16 -0.18 -24.34
N PHE A 39 6.16 0.43 -23.70
CA PHE A 39 6.02 0.41 -22.25
C PHE A 39 5.02 -0.67 -21.86
N GLY A 40 5.54 -1.86 -21.59
CA GLY A 40 4.81 -2.90 -20.87
C GLY A 40 4.49 -2.43 -19.45
N VAL A 41 3.21 -2.27 -19.14
CA VAL A 41 2.70 -1.90 -17.79
C VAL A 41 2.71 -3.12 -16.83
N SER A 42 3.68 -4.01 -17.00
CA SER A 42 3.95 -5.16 -16.13
C SER A 42 5.43 -5.14 -15.76
N GLY A 43 5.83 -4.12 -15.00
CA GLY A 43 7.16 -4.09 -14.41
C GLY A 43 7.17 -4.91 -13.13
N ASP A 44 7.94 -5.99 -13.10
CA ASP A 44 8.19 -6.75 -11.89
C ASP A 44 8.83 -5.81 -10.84
N CYS A 45 8.06 -5.45 -9.81
CA CYS A 45 8.53 -4.58 -8.72
C CYS A 45 9.65 -5.23 -7.89
N ARG A 46 9.99 -6.50 -8.17
CA ARG A 46 11.17 -7.18 -7.59
C ARG A 46 12.46 -6.76 -8.27
N MET A 47 12.43 -6.36 -9.54
CA MET A 47 13.60 -5.81 -10.21
C MET A 47 13.93 -4.42 -9.66
N ARG A 48 15.22 -4.08 -9.60
CA ARG A 48 15.65 -2.75 -9.18
C ARG A 48 15.06 -1.71 -10.16
N PRO A 49 14.22 -0.77 -9.69
CA PRO A 49 13.72 0.28 -10.55
C PRO A 49 14.86 1.22 -10.95
N GLN A 50 14.75 1.78 -12.16
CA GLN A 50 15.70 2.73 -12.70
C GLN A 50 15.13 4.15 -12.59
N GLY A 51 16.03 5.12 -12.40
CA GLY A 51 15.75 6.55 -12.42
C GLY A 51 16.20 7.26 -11.14
N GLU A 52 16.26 8.58 -11.21
CA GLU A 52 16.80 9.44 -10.16
C GLU A 52 15.97 9.39 -8.88
N ILE A 53 14.64 9.31 -9.01
CA ILE A 53 13.72 9.24 -7.87
C ILE A 53 13.79 7.87 -7.21
N ALA A 54 13.87 6.80 -7.99
CA ALA A 54 14.06 5.44 -7.50
C ALA A 54 15.36 5.35 -6.70
N ASP A 55 16.48 5.82 -7.26
CA ASP A 55 17.76 5.80 -6.56
C ASP A 55 17.73 6.66 -5.29
N ALA A 56 17.09 7.83 -5.31
CA ALA A 56 16.93 8.66 -4.12
C ALA A 56 16.13 7.95 -3.00
N VAL A 57 15.01 7.29 -3.34
CA VAL A 57 14.22 6.50 -2.37
C VAL A 57 15.01 5.31 -1.83
N ILE A 58 15.79 4.64 -2.69
CA ILE A 58 16.65 3.52 -2.30
C ILE A 58 17.74 3.98 -1.33
N ASN A 59 18.34 5.14 -1.58
CA ASN A 59 19.39 5.72 -0.74
C ASN A 59 18.84 6.23 0.60
N ALA A 60 17.65 6.84 0.59
CA ALA A 60 16.97 7.28 1.81
C ALA A 60 16.63 6.14 2.78
N SER A 61 16.56 4.90 2.25
CA SER A 61 16.30 3.68 3.03
C SER A 61 17.56 2.84 3.29
N ASP A 62 18.77 3.37 3.06
CA ASP A 62 20.01 2.63 3.28
C ASP A 62 20.22 2.34 4.79
N PRO A 63 20.32 1.07 5.24
CA PRO A 63 20.62 0.67 6.62
C PRO A 63 21.97 1.19 7.13
N ALA A 64 22.91 1.57 6.25
CA ALA A 64 24.20 2.16 6.65
C ALA A 64 24.06 3.55 7.30
N LEU A 65 22.95 4.27 7.05
CA LEU A 65 22.68 5.55 7.71
C LEU A 65 22.40 5.36 9.20
N SER A 66 22.57 6.38 10.03
CA SER A 66 22.17 6.31 11.45
C SER A 66 20.65 6.30 11.63
N SER A 67 19.94 7.00 10.76
CA SER A 67 18.48 7.18 10.77
C SER A 67 17.98 7.58 9.38
N VAL A 68 16.65 7.58 9.17
CA VAL A 68 16.07 8.10 7.92
C VAL A 68 16.36 9.60 7.81
N PRO A 69 16.98 10.07 6.71
CA PRO A 69 17.31 11.48 6.52
C PRO A 69 16.05 12.27 6.14
N VAL A 70 15.26 12.70 7.12
CA VAL A 70 13.92 13.29 6.91
C VAL A 70 13.92 14.45 5.93
N GLN A 71 14.89 15.37 6.01
CA GLN A 71 14.98 16.50 5.07
C GLN A 71 15.15 16.02 3.62
N PHE A 72 16.05 15.05 3.40
CA PHE A 72 16.26 14.46 2.08
C PHE A 72 15.01 13.78 1.54
N VAL A 73 14.19 13.16 2.41
CA VAL A 73 12.90 12.57 1.99
C VAL A 73 11.90 13.64 1.57
N PHE A 74 11.87 14.81 2.24
CA PHE A 74 11.05 15.94 1.79
C PHE A 74 11.54 16.51 0.45
N ASP A 75 12.85 16.52 0.20
CA ASP A 75 13.36 16.92 -1.12
C ASP A 75 12.85 15.96 -2.22
N ILE A 76 12.78 14.65 -1.93
CA ILE A 76 12.15 13.66 -2.84
C ILE A 76 10.67 13.96 -3.05
N VAL A 77 9.92 14.33 -2.00
CA VAL A 77 8.50 14.72 -2.12
C VAL A 77 8.34 15.87 -3.11
N GLU A 78 9.17 16.90 -2.99
CA GLU A 78 9.10 18.08 -3.87
C GLU A 78 9.48 17.73 -5.31
N GLU A 79 10.47 16.86 -5.54
CA GLU A 79 10.78 16.39 -6.89
C GLU A 79 9.65 15.55 -7.51
N ILE A 80 9.01 14.69 -6.72
CA ILE A 80 7.83 13.95 -7.18
C ILE A 80 6.73 14.93 -7.61
N LYS A 81 6.47 15.98 -6.81
CA LYS A 81 5.45 17.00 -7.11
C LYS A 81 5.77 17.82 -8.35
N LYS A 82 7.04 18.21 -8.56
CA LYS A 82 7.48 18.88 -9.80
C LYS A 82 7.17 18.03 -11.03
N GLY A 83 7.26 16.71 -10.91
CA GLY A 83 6.90 15.75 -11.96
C GLY A 83 5.42 15.78 -12.37
N TYR A 84 4.51 16.34 -11.56
CA TYR A 84 3.06 16.33 -11.83
C TYR A 84 2.64 17.30 -12.94
N THR A 85 3.45 18.32 -13.24
CA THR A 85 3.22 19.26 -14.34
C THR A 85 4.09 18.98 -15.55
N SER A 86 4.82 17.85 -15.55
CA SER A 86 5.73 17.47 -16.64
C SER A 86 5.01 16.88 -17.85
N THR A 87 5.75 16.54 -18.89
CA THR A 87 5.25 15.82 -20.08
C THR A 87 4.81 14.38 -19.78
N SER A 88 5.24 13.80 -18.66
CA SER A 88 4.80 12.49 -18.19
C SER A 88 4.33 12.57 -16.73
N PRO A 89 3.13 13.12 -16.48
CA PRO A 89 2.64 13.31 -15.13
C PRO A 89 2.51 12.00 -14.37
N GLY A 90 3.07 11.96 -13.16
CA GLY A 90 3.02 10.79 -12.29
C GLY A 90 4.09 9.73 -12.55
N ALA A 91 4.97 9.90 -13.55
CA ALA A 91 6.12 8.99 -13.76
C ALA A 91 7.02 8.92 -12.52
N ALA A 92 7.38 10.08 -11.94
CA ALA A 92 8.17 10.16 -10.70
C ALA A 92 7.48 9.47 -9.51
N ALA A 93 6.17 9.63 -9.37
CA ALA A 93 5.39 8.96 -8.34
C ALA A 93 5.37 7.44 -8.52
N LEU A 94 5.22 6.96 -9.76
CA LEU A 94 5.25 5.54 -10.08
C LEU A 94 6.63 4.92 -9.84
N GLU A 95 7.68 5.65 -10.20
CA GLU A 95 9.07 5.27 -9.97
C GLU A 95 9.36 5.14 -8.46
N ALA A 96 8.96 6.15 -7.67
CA ALA A 96 9.05 6.11 -6.21
C ALA A 96 8.30 4.92 -5.62
N ALA A 97 7.05 4.68 -6.05
CA ALA A 97 6.25 3.56 -5.56
C ALA A 97 6.94 2.21 -5.86
N LYS A 98 7.46 2.02 -7.08
CA LYS A 98 8.22 0.81 -7.43
C LYS A 98 9.46 0.64 -6.56
N ALA A 99 10.20 1.72 -6.26
CA ALA A 99 11.38 1.68 -5.40
C ALA A 99 11.03 1.27 -3.96
N ILE A 100 9.93 1.79 -3.42
CA ILE A 100 9.40 1.35 -2.13
C ILE A 100 9.13 -0.16 -2.15
N PHE A 101 8.34 -0.64 -3.10
CA PHE A 101 8.01 -2.07 -3.16
C PHE A 101 9.26 -2.94 -3.33
N HIS A 102 10.18 -2.57 -4.21
CA HIS A 102 11.45 -3.27 -4.36
C HIS A 102 12.20 -3.41 -3.02
N LYS A 103 12.23 -2.35 -2.20
CA LYS A 103 12.94 -2.36 -0.90
C LYS A 103 12.19 -3.04 0.23
N LEU A 104 10.86 -3.07 0.20
CA LEU A 104 10.07 -3.88 1.15
C LEU A 104 10.35 -5.38 1.01
N TYR A 105 10.82 -5.85 -0.16
CA TYR A 105 11.22 -7.24 -0.36
C TYR A 105 12.68 -7.54 0.05
N SER A 106 13.41 -6.58 0.60
CA SER A 106 14.76 -6.81 1.12
C SER A 106 14.78 -7.89 2.23
N PRO A 107 15.88 -8.63 2.38
CA PRO A 107 16.10 -9.49 3.56
C PRO A 107 16.49 -8.71 4.82
N ASP A 108 16.90 -7.44 4.69
CA ASP A 108 17.35 -6.62 5.80
C ASP A 108 16.17 -5.95 6.53
N SER A 109 15.97 -6.27 7.81
CA SER A 109 14.87 -5.74 8.61
C SER A 109 14.95 -4.24 8.84
N VAL A 110 16.16 -3.69 9.02
CA VAL A 110 16.38 -2.24 9.24
C VAL A 110 16.07 -1.48 7.96
N ARG A 111 16.47 -2.03 6.81
CA ARG A 111 16.10 -1.46 5.50
C ARG A 111 14.59 -1.40 5.31
N ILE A 112 13.87 -2.48 5.62
CA ILE A 112 12.39 -2.53 5.53
C ILE A 112 11.78 -1.44 6.42
N GLU A 113 12.20 -1.34 7.67
CA GLU A 113 11.70 -0.34 8.63
C GLU A 113 11.85 1.07 8.06
N ARG A 114 13.05 1.39 7.55
CA ARG A 114 13.34 2.70 6.94
C ARG A 114 12.50 2.94 5.71
N THR A 115 12.33 1.93 4.85
CA THR A 115 11.45 2.01 3.68
C THR A 115 10.00 2.29 4.09
N LEU A 116 9.49 1.68 5.16
CA LEU A 116 8.14 1.95 5.68
C LEU A 116 8.00 3.41 6.17
N ILE A 117 9.03 3.95 6.84
CA ILE A 117 9.06 5.36 7.26
C ILE A 117 9.06 6.30 6.04
N VAL A 118 9.91 6.02 5.04
CA VAL A 118 9.94 6.81 3.79
C VAL A 118 8.58 6.74 3.09
N LEU A 119 7.98 5.56 2.97
CA LEU A 119 6.65 5.38 2.39
C LEU A 119 5.60 6.23 3.10
N ASP A 120 5.60 6.26 4.44
CA ASP A 120 4.64 7.05 5.20
C ASP A 120 4.78 8.56 4.92
N ILE A 121 6.02 9.07 4.89
CA ILE A 121 6.29 10.48 4.56
C ILE A 121 5.80 10.79 3.13
N LEU A 122 6.13 9.94 2.15
CA LEU A 122 5.68 10.12 0.77
C LEU A 122 4.15 10.07 0.66
N TYR A 123 3.50 9.10 1.32
CA TYR A 123 2.04 8.96 1.31
C TYR A 123 1.34 10.22 1.84
N LYS A 124 1.82 10.75 2.97
CA LYS A 124 1.23 11.91 3.64
C LYS A 124 1.51 13.24 2.90
N ASN A 125 2.62 13.34 2.16
CA ASN A 125 3.09 14.65 1.67
C ASN A 125 3.17 14.78 0.14
N ALA A 126 3.24 13.69 -0.63
CA ALA A 126 3.38 13.74 -2.08
C ALA A 126 2.04 13.89 -2.83
N GLY A 127 0.90 13.89 -2.13
CA GLY A 127 -0.41 14.15 -2.72
C GLY A 127 -1.01 12.97 -3.48
N ILE A 128 -2.19 13.19 -4.08
CA ILE A 128 -3.08 12.12 -4.55
C ILE A 128 -2.49 11.29 -5.70
N ILE A 129 -1.58 11.84 -6.48
CA ILE A 129 -0.95 11.13 -7.60
C ILE A 129 -0.01 10.04 -7.08
N PHE A 130 0.76 10.31 -6.02
CA PHE A 130 1.57 9.29 -5.36
C PHE A 130 0.69 8.20 -4.74
N VAL A 131 -0.40 8.58 -4.06
CA VAL A 131 -1.34 7.61 -3.50
C VAL A 131 -1.93 6.71 -4.59
N ASN A 132 -2.27 7.27 -5.76
CA ASN A 132 -2.70 6.47 -6.90
C ASN A 132 -1.61 5.50 -7.39
N ALA A 133 -0.37 5.97 -7.54
CA ALA A 133 0.76 5.13 -7.93
C ALA A 133 1.00 3.98 -6.93
N PHE A 134 0.93 4.26 -5.63
CA PHE A 134 1.01 3.24 -4.59
C PHE A 134 -0.18 2.26 -4.65
N ALA A 135 -1.40 2.77 -4.84
CA ALA A 135 -2.62 1.97 -4.90
C ALA A 135 -2.65 0.95 -6.06
N ILE A 136 -1.90 1.19 -7.15
CA ILE A 136 -1.72 0.21 -8.23
C ILE A 136 -1.04 -1.06 -7.71
N HIS A 137 -0.11 -0.91 -6.77
CA HIS A 137 0.74 -1.97 -6.25
C HIS A 137 0.36 -2.43 -4.84
N VAL A 138 -0.77 -1.97 -4.29
CA VAL A 138 -1.21 -2.23 -2.91
C VAL A 138 -1.30 -3.72 -2.56
N HIS A 139 -1.59 -4.58 -3.53
CA HIS A 139 -1.61 -6.03 -3.34
C HIS A 139 -0.23 -6.59 -2.94
N LEU A 140 0.86 -6.00 -3.43
CA LEU A 140 2.22 -6.36 -3.03
C LEU A 140 2.52 -5.99 -1.58
N PHE A 141 1.86 -4.94 -1.06
CA PHE A 141 1.98 -4.52 0.33
C PHE A 141 1.39 -5.57 1.26
N ARG A 142 0.23 -6.11 0.91
CA ARG A 142 -0.39 -7.23 1.64
C ARG A 142 0.53 -8.45 1.65
N ASN A 143 1.06 -8.85 0.49
CA ASN A 143 1.98 -9.99 0.39
C ASN A 143 3.25 -9.80 1.24
N PHE A 144 3.73 -8.57 1.36
CA PHE A 144 4.87 -8.22 2.22
C PHE A 144 4.56 -8.47 3.72
N ILE A 145 3.34 -8.13 4.16
CA ILE A 145 2.93 -8.34 5.56
C ILE A 145 2.78 -9.83 5.89
N GLU A 146 2.24 -10.60 4.96
CA GLU A 146 1.99 -12.05 5.12
C GLU A 146 3.26 -12.91 4.95
N ARG A 147 4.42 -12.29 4.70
CA ARG A 147 5.68 -12.99 4.41
C ARG A 147 6.36 -13.53 5.67
N LYS A 148 6.86 -14.78 5.61
CA LYS A 148 7.57 -15.47 6.70
C LYS A 148 8.81 -14.72 7.19
N GLU A 149 9.52 -14.07 6.29
CA GLU A 149 10.79 -13.40 6.59
C GLU A 149 10.58 -12.00 7.19
N THR A 150 9.36 -11.45 7.13
CA THR A 150 9.08 -10.12 7.69
C THR A 150 9.01 -10.19 9.23
N THR A 151 9.79 -9.34 9.89
CA THR A 151 9.84 -9.26 11.36
C THR A 151 8.53 -8.72 11.92
N GLN A 152 8.21 -9.11 13.16
CA GLN A 152 7.00 -8.63 13.85
C GLN A 152 6.95 -7.10 13.94
N ALA A 153 8.06 -6.45 14.32
CA ALA A 153 8.13 -5.00 14.41
C ALA A 153 7.81 -4.30 13.07
N ASN A 154 8.28 -4.84 11.95
CA ASN A 154 7.97 -4.29 10.62
C ASN A 154 6.52 -4.51 10.21
N VAL A 155 5.90 -5.64 10.59
CA VAL A 155 4.47 -5.86 10.37
C VAL A 155 3.63 -4.91 11.23
N GLU A 156 3.94 -4.77 12.51
CA GLU A 156 3.25 -3.84 13.41
C GLU A 156 3.34 -2.41 12.90
N LEU A 157 4.53 -1.99 12.45
CA LEU A 157 4.73 -0.70 11.80
C LEU A 157 3.85 -0.56 10.56
N ALA A 158 3.90 -1.52 9.63
CA ALA A 158 3.09 -1.47 8.41
C ALA A 158 1.58 -1.42 8.69
N MET A 159 1.11 -2.17 9.67
CA MET A 159 -0.29 -2.14 10.11
C MET A 159 -0.67 -0.79 10.71
N ARG A 160 0.19 -0.21 11.56
CA ARG A 160 0.00 1.14 12.09
C ARG A 160 -0.16 2.14 10.95
N LEU A 161 0.71 2.09 9.93
CA LEU A 161 0.62 2.98 8.77
C LEU A 161 -0.72 2.85 8.04
N VAL A 162 -1.17 1.63 7.74
CA VAL A 162 -2.46 1.40 7.07
C VAL A 162 -3.64 1.96 7.86
N ALA A 163 -3.60 1.85 9.19
CA ALA A 163 -4.62 2.40 10.07
C ALA A 163 -4.57 3.95 10.10
N GLU A 164 -3.39 4.55 10.17
CA GLU A 164 -3.22 6.01 10.12
C GLU A 164 -3.68 6.60 8.78
N TRP A 165 -3.41 5.92 7.66
CA TRP A 165 -3.80 6.39 6.33
C TRP A 165 -5.32 6.48 6.12
N GLN A 166 -6.13 5.92 7.03
CA GLN A 166 -7.59 6.04 7.01
C GLN A 166 -8.09 7.45 7.31
N THR A 167 -7.24 8.29 7.92
CA THR A 167 -7.59 9.64 8.37
C THR A 167 -6.68 10.72 7.79
N VAL A 168 -5.72 10.34 6.95
CA VAL A 168 -4.81 11.30 6.31
C VAL A 168 -5.56 12.11 5.26
N GLU A 169 -5.48 13.42 5.39
CA GLU A 169 -5.88 14.35 4.33
C GLU A 169 -4.79 14.39 3.26
N VAL A 170 -5.15 14.00 2.04
CA VAL A 170 -4.23 13.95 0.90
C VAL A 170 -4.56 15.10 -0.04
N ASP A 171 -3.54 15.83 -0.48
CA ASP A 171 -3.69 16.91 -1.45
C ASP A 171 -4.25 16.39 -2.79
N LYS A 172 -5.46 16.85 -3.14
CA LYS A 172 -6.21 16.51 -4.36
C LYS A 172 -6.15 17.59 -5.44
N THR A 173 -5.30 18.60 -5.29
CA THR A 173 -5.25 19.78 -6.18
C THR A 173 -4.89 19.41 -7.62
N TYR A 174 -4.25 18.26 -7.86
CA TYR A 174 -3.81 17.83 -9.17
C TYR A 174 -4.92 17.07 -9.94
N PRO A 175 -5.46 17.61 -11.04
CA PRO A 175 -6.66 17.08 -11.73
C PRO A 175 -6.39 15.83 -12.60
N LEU A 176 -5.26 15.16 -12.44
CA LEU A 176 -4.79 14.05 -13.28
C LEU A 176 -5.61 12.75 -13.11
N LEU A 177 -6.55 12.72 -12.17
CA LEU A 177 -7.39 11.56 -11.86
C LEU A 177 -8.84 11.69 -12.34
N LYS A 178 -9.18 12.72 -13.14
CA LYS A 178 -10.54 12.90 -13.67
C LYS A 178 -10.99 11.67 -14.46
N GLY A 179 -12.00 10.97 -13.94
CA GLY A 179 -12.58 9.75 -14.52
C GLY A 179 -12.02 8.43 -13.98
N SER A 180 -11.02 8.47 -13.10
CA SER A 180 -10.52 7.28 -12.40
C SER A 180 -11.23 7.10 -11.03
N SER A 181 -11.37 5.86 -10.58
CA SER A 181 -11.86 5.55 -9.23
C SER A 181 -10.95 6.21 -8.18
N ASP A 182 -11.52 6.86 -7.15
CA ASP A 182 -10.73 7.50 -6.09
C ASP A 182 -9.74 6.47 -5.49
N PRO A 183 -8.41 6.70 -5.60
CA PRO A 183 -7.41 5.74 -5.15
C PRO A 183 -7.46 5.49 -3.64
N LEU A 184 -8.01 6.43 -2.86
CA LEU A 184 -8.20 6.27 -1.42
C LEU A 184 -9.18 5.13 -1.10
N ILE A 185 -10.13 4.84 -2.01
CA ILE A 185 -11.05 3.70 -1.84
C ILE A 185 -10.25 2.39 -1.74
N LYS A 186 -9.21 2.21 -2.56
CA LYS A 186 -8.38 0.99 -2.52
C LYS A 186 -7.63 0.87 -1.20
N ILE A 187 -7.15 1.98 -0.65
CA ILE A 187 -6.45 2.01 0.65
C ILE A 187 -7.41 1.75 1.81
N HIS A 188 -8.63 2.30 1.75
CA HIS A 188 -9.67 2.01 2.74
C HIS A 188 -10.10 0.54 2.69
N LEU A 189 -10.25 -0.02 1.49
CA LEU A 189 -10.56 -1.44 1.30
C LEU A 189 -9.42 -2.34 1.80
N LEU A 190 -8.15 -1.95 1.66
CA LEU A 190 -7.04 -2.68 2.25
C LEU A 190 -7.22 -2.81 3.77
N PHE A 191 -7.43 -1.69 4.47
CA PHE A 191 -7.64 -1.70 5.92
C PHE A 191 -8.86 -2.55 6.30
N ASP A 192 -10.00 -2.32 5.65
CA ASP A 192 -11.22 -3.07 5.93
C ASP A 192 -10.99 -4.58 5.73
N ASN A 193 -10.29 -4.99 4.67
CA ASN A 193 -9.97 -6.40 4.43
C ASN A 193 -8.99 -6.99 5.45
N MET A 194 -8.01 -6.22 5.92
CA MET A 194 -7.12 -6.66 7.00
C MET A 194 -7.90 -6.85 8.32
N VAL A 195 -8.82 -5.95 8.64
CA VAL A 195 -9.72 -6.10 9.79
C VAL A 195 -10.60 -7.34 9.65
N LYS A 196 -11.17 -7.58 8.46
CA LYS A 196 -11.95 -8.80 8.16
C LYS A 196 -11.14 -10.08 8.34
N ALA A 197 -9.86 -10.04 7.98
CA ALA A 197 -8.93 -11.15 8.11
C ALA A 197 -8.33 -11.27 9.52
N ASN A 198 -8.88 -10.55 10.51
CA ASN A 198 -8.44 -10.54 11.91
C ASN A 198 -6.93 -10.25 12.08
N TYR A 199 -6.40 -9.32 11.29
CA TYR A 199 -5.06 -8.81 11.54
C TYR A 199 -5.01 -8.14 12.94
N PRO A 200 -3.90 -8.29 13.69
CA PRO A 200 -3.84 -7.92 15.10
C PRO A 200 -3.66 -6.41 15.34
N PHE A 201 -4.59 -5.58 14.87
CA PHE A 201 -4.54 -4.13 15.11
C PHE A 201 -4.65 -3.85 16.61
N THR A 202 -3.63 -3.19 17.17
CA THR A 202 -3.66 -2.73 18.56
C THR A 202 -4.58 -1.52 18.70
N GLU A 203 -5.08 -1.25 19.91
CA GLU A 203 -5.88 -0.04 20.17
C GLU A 203 -5.13 1.24 19.76
N LYS A 204 -3.81 1.28 19.98
CA LYS A 204 -2.96 2.40 19.58
C LYS A 204 -3.02 2.68 18.09
N HIS A 205 -3.11 1.65 17.24
CA HIS A 205 -3.22 1.82 15.79
C HIS A 205 -4.55 2.47 15.38
N LEU A 206 -5.60 2.29 16.19
CA LEU A 206 -6.97 2.69 15.85
C LEU A 206 -7.37 4.05 16.45
N LEU A 207 -6.52 4.67 17.29
CA LEU A 207 -6.82 5.91 18.02
C LEU A 207 -7.25 7.07 17.11
N GLY A 208 -6.76 7.13 15.88
CA GLY A 208 -7.12 8.18 14.92
C GLY A 208 -8.43 7.94 14.16
N ILE A 209 -8.95 6.71 14.14
CA ILE A 209 -10.09 6.35 13.30
C ILE A 209 -11.40 6.73 14.02
N PRO A 210 -12.34 7.43 13.35
CA PRO A 210 -13.63 7.79 13.95
C PRO A 210 -14.34 6.57 14.55
N GLN A 211 -14.80 6.70 15.80
CA GLN A 211 -15.41 5.59 16.54
C GLN A 211 -16.64 5.02 15.82
N ASP A 212 -17.41 5.84 15.11
CA ASP A 212 -18.54 5.36 14.31
C ASP A 212 -18.13 4.39 13.21
N ARG A 213 -16.96 4.59 12.58
CA ARG A 213 -16.43 3.68 11.57
C ARG A 213 -15.99 2.36 12.21
N LEU A 214 -15.27 2.43 13.34
CA LEU A 214 -14.86 1.23 14.09
C LEU A 214 -16.08 0.45 14.58
N ASN A 215 -17.10 1.13 15.10
CA ASN A 215 -18.34 0.53 15.55
C ASN A 215 -19.11 -0.14 14.40
N LYS A 216 -19.13 0.46 13.20
CA LYS A 216 -19.71 -0.18 12.00
C LYS A 216 -18.98 -1.48 11.64
N LEU A 217 -17.65 -1.50 11.76
CA LEU A 217 -16.87 -2.71 11.54
C LEU A 217 -17.13 -3.76 12.64
N LYS A 218 -17.20 -3.36 13.92
CA LYS A 218 -17.58 -4.25 15.03
C LYS A 218 -18.97 -4.87 14.84
N LYS A 219 -19.96 -4.07 14.44
CA LYS A 219 -21.34 -4.53 14.17
C LYS A 219 -21.42 -5.56 13.03
N ARG A 220 -20.42 -5.59 12.13
CA ARG A 220 -20.29 -6.60 11.08
C ARG A 220 -19.57 -7.88 11.55
N GLY A 221 -19.30 -7.99 12.86
CA GLY A 221 -18.68 -9.15 13.48
C GLY A 221 -17.14 -9.11 13.53
N PHE A 222 -16.51 -7.97 13.21
CA PHE A 222 -15.05 -7.86 13.27
C PHE A 222 -14.56 -7.48 14.66
N SER A 223 -13.54 -8.18 15.14
CA SER A 223 -12.90 -7.88 16.42
C SER A 223 -11.64 -7.02 16.22
N PHE A 224 -11.36 -6.18 17.21
CA PHE A 224 -10.18 -5.32 17.23
C PHE A 224 -9.39 -5.62 18.50
N GLY A 225 -8.06 -5.59 18.39
CA GLY A 225 -7.18 -6.04 19.45
C GLY A 225 -6.92 -7.54 19.39
N ILE A 226 -5.78 -7.94 19.94
CA ILE A 226 -5.55 -9.29 20.43
C ILE A 226 -6.52 -9.46 21.61
N SER A 227 -7.76 -9.84 21.33
CA SER A 227 -8.79 -10.06 22.35
C SER A 227 -8.50 -11.30 23.21
N ASP A 228 -7.54 -12.10 22.78
CA ASP A 228 -7.07 -13.28 23.47
C ASP A 228 -5.55 -13.17 23.68
N PRO A 229 -5.04 -12.98 24.91
CA PRO A 229 -3.60 -12.90 25.18
C PRO A 229 -2.82 -14.15 24.77
N THR A 230 -3.49 -15.23 24.34
CA THR A 230 -2.87 -16.43 23.73
C THR A 230 -2.67 -16.33 22.21
N VAL A 231 -3.35 -15.40 21.52
CA VAL A 231 -3.18 -15.13 20.08
C VAL A 231 -2.05 -14.11 19.90
N SER A 232 -0.84 -14.61 20.09
CA SER A 232 0.37 -13.88 19.75
C SER A 232 0.49 -13.67 18.23
N PHE A 233 1.27 -12.67 17.80
CA PHE A 233 1.61 -12.50 16.38
C PHE A 233 2.24 -13.76 15.77
N SER A 234 2.97 -14.55 16.56
CA SER A 234 3.44 -15.89 16.20
C SER A 234 2.29 -16.84 15.86
N THR A 235 1.24 -16.89 16.68
CA THR A 235 0.04 -17.72 16.44
C THR A 235 -0.67 -17.34 15.14
N TYR A 236 -0.73 -16.04 14.81
CA TYR A 236 -1.29 -15.56 13.54
C TYR A 236 -0.45 -16.01 12.34
N LYS A 237 0.88 -15.85 12.42
CA LYS A 237 1.81 -16.20 11.34
C LYS A 237 1.84 -17.72 11.10
N ASP A 238 1.79 -18.51 12.16
CA ASP A 238 1.74 -19.97 12.06
C ASP A 238 0.43 -20.43 11.37
N GLY A 239 -0.72 -19.85 11.73
CA GLY A 239 -2.01 -20.17 11.13
C GLY A 239 -2.13 -19.89 9.62
N PHE A 240 -1.39 -18.91 9.08
CA PHE A 240 -1.32 -18.62 7.64
C PHE A 240 -0.39 -19.57 6.87
N HIS A 241 0.50 -20.27 7.57
CA HIS A 241 1.55 -21.09 6.96
C HIS A 241 1.41 -22.59 7.22
N THR A 242 0.49 -23.00 8.09
CA THR A 242 0.13 -24.41 8.34
C THR A 242 -1.14 -24.87 7.61
N ALA A 243 -1.73 -24.03 6.76
CA ALA A 243 -2.94 -24.32 5.97
C ALA A 243 -2.63 -24.57 4.49
#